data_AF-A0A351LEL4-F1
#
_entry.id   AF-A0A351LEL4-F1
#
_cell.length_a   1.000
_cell.length_b   1.000
_cell.length_c   1.000
_cell.angle_alpha   90.00
_cell.angle_beta   90.00
_cell.angle_gamma   90.00
#
_symmetry.space_group_name_H-M   'P 1'
#
loop_
_entity.id
_entity.type
_entity.pdbx_description
1 polymer ?
#
loop_
_entity_poly.entity_id
_entity_poly.type
_entity_poly.pdbx_seq_one_letter_code
_entity_poly.pdbx_strand_id
1 'polypeptide(L)'
;MCNFDDDLGVFYMPTLANYEAIQDSNFEIWALERERVFEFDLPDDIRLDGSGNRPLICYRVDTVDNANNLRFSISIRNRTGATTEVSSLTLNDSIIRTMIEVVDFNAVSQGSNRIFFRYEGGNGKVIFSDVVFWYKRRT
;
A
#
# COMPACT_ATOMS: atom_id res chain seq x y z
N MET A 1 -39.03 -30.55 -29.38
CA MET A 1 -37.56 -30.43 -29.44
C MET A 1 -37.23 -29.01 -29.04
N CYS A 2 -36.80 -28.81 -27.81
CA CYS A 2 -36.24 -27.54 -27.37
C CYS A 2 -34.72 -27.73 -27.48
N ASN A 3 -34.10 -26.99 -28.40
CA ASN A 3 -32.64 -26.85 -28.42
C ASN A 3 -32.27 -26.09 -27.14
N PHE A 4 -31.54 -26.75 -26.25
CA PHE A 4 -30.79 -26.07 -25.22
C PHE A 4 -29.51 -25.61 -25.90
N ASP A 5 -29.47 -24.33 -26.28
CA ASP A 5 -28.22 -23.69 -26.64
C ASP A 5 -27.34 -23.70 -25.39
N ASP A 6 -26.19 -24.36 -25.50
CA ASP A 6 -25.12 -24.41 -24.50
C ASP A 6 -24.48 -23.01 -24.38
N ASP A 7 -25.22 -22.08 -23.75
CA ASP A 7 -24.66 -20.83 -23.25
C ASP A 7 -23.92 -21.14 -21.95
N LEU A 8 -22.78 -21.85 -22.08
CA LEU A 8 -21.78 -21.97 -21.03
C LEU A 8 -21.19 -20.58 -20.79
N GLY A 9 -21.96 -19.74 -20.10
CA GLY A 9 -21.48 -18.49 -19.54
C GLY A 9 -20.16 -18.78 -18.85
N VAL A 10 -19.10 -18.19 -19.36
CA VAL A 10 -17.77 -18.26 -18.75
C VAL A 10 -17.95 -17.90 -17.29
N PHE A 11 -17.86 -18.90 -16.40
CA PHE A 11 -17.90 -18.66 -14.97
C PHE A 11 -16.68 -17.80 -14.65
N TYR A 12 -16.91 -16.50 -14.52
CA TYR A 12 -15.89 -15.56 -14.09
C TYR A 12 -15.64 -15.88 -12.61
N MET A 13 -14.68 -16.78 -12.35
CA MET A 13 -14.24 -16.99 -10.98
C MET A 13 -13.60 -15.68 -10.51
N PRO A 14 -14.15 -15.02 -9.47
CA PRO A 14 -13.51 -13.83 -8.94
C PRO A 14 -12.09 -14.22 -8.53
N THR A 15 -11.11 -13.54 -9.12
CA THR A 15 -9.70 -13.73 -8.78
C THR A 15 -9.51 -13.35 -7.32
N LEU A 16 -9.05 -14.32 -6.51
CA LEU A 16 -8.73 -14.08 -5.11
C LEU A 16 -7.63 -13.00 -5.04
N ALA A 17 -7.78 -12.02 -4.16
CA ALA A 17 -6.73 -11.05 -3.93
C ALA A 17 -5.54 -11.73 -3.25
N ASN A 18 -4.34 -11.43 -3.73
CA ASN A 18 -3.09 -11.81 -3.11
C ASN A 18 -2.58 -10.64 -2.25
N TYR A 19 -1.67 -10.94 -1.33
CA TYR A 19 -1.04 -9.92 -0.50
C TYR A 19 0.44 -10.22 -0.27
N GLU A 20 1.19 -9.17 0.03
CA GLU A 20 2.56 -9.19 0.52
C GLU A 20 2.59 -8.42 1.85
N ALA A 21 3.12 -9.03 2.91
CA ALA A 21 3.36 -8.32 4.16
C ALA A 21 4.71 -7.59 4.05
N ILE A 22 4.68 -6.27 3.91
CA ILE A 22 5.88 -5.45 3.81
C ILE A 22 6.54 -5.35 5.18
N GLN A 23 5.73 -5.14 6.22
CA GLN A 23 6.20 -4.99 7.59
C GLN A 23 5.08 -5.40 8.56
N ASP A 24 5.31 -6.46 9.33
CA ASP A 24 4.34 -7.05 10.26
C ASP A 24 4.48 -6.53 11.70
N SER A 25 5.65 -6.03 12.10
CA SER A 25 5.89 -5.44 13.41
C SER A 25 5.80 -3.92 13.40
N ASN A 26 5.60 -3.33 14.58
CA ASN A 26 5.60 -1.88 14.75
C ASN A 26 6.97 -1.27 14.41
N PHE A 27 6.96 -0.08 13.83
CA PHE A 27 8.14 0.78 13.70
C PHE A 27 7.79 2.25 13.93
N GLU A 28 8.77 3.00 14.46
CA GLU A 28 8.62 4.41 14.77
C GLU A 28 9.33 5.29 13.74
N ILE A 29 8.74 6.46 13.45
CA ILE A 29 9.39 7.55 12.72
C ILE A 29 9.14 8.86 13.44
N TRP A 30 10.18 9.69 13.49
CA TRP A 30 10.21 10.93 14.24
C TRP A 30 11.27 11.87 13.64
N ALA A 31 11.36 13.08 14.18
CA ALA A 31 12.14 14.17 13.61
C ALA A 31 13.64 13.88 13.36
N LEU A 32 14.26 12.97 14.14
CA LEU A 32 15.67 12.60 13.98
C LEU A 32 15.90 11.55 12.89
N GLU A 33 15.00 10.58 12.77
CA GLU A 33 15.10 9.53 11.75
C GLU A 33 14.67 10.03 10.37
N ARG A 34 13.58 10.82 10.33
CA ARG A 34 12.95 11.40 9.12
C ARG A 34 12.42 10.41 8.08
N GLU A 35 13.03 9.26 7.87
CA GLU A 35 12.63 8.31 6.85
C GLU A 35 12.87 6.86 7.28
N ARG A 36 11.92 5.98 6.94
CA ARG A 36 12.08 4.52 6.95
C ARG A 36 11.79 3.96 5.57
N VAL A 37 12.57 2.97 5.16
CA VAL A 37 12.45 2.35 3.84
C VAL A 37 12.35 0.84 4.00
N PHE A 38 11.42 0.24 3.27
CA PHE A 38 11.27 -1.21 3.17
C PHE A 38 11.28 -1.63 1.70
N GLU A 39 11.88 -2.79 1.44
CA GLU A 39 11.86 -3.45 0.13
C GLU A 39 10.78 -4.52 0.12
N PHE A 40 10.12 -4.68 -1.01
CA PHE A 40 9.15 -5.75 -1.24
C PHE A 40 9.14 -6.16 -2.70
N ASP A 41 8.89 -7.43 -2.96
CA ASP A 41 8.85 -8.00 -4.30
C ASP A 41 7.42 -8.35 -4.71
N LEU A 42 7.06 -8.00 -5.94
CA LEU A 42 5.79 -8.41 -6.54
C LEU A 42 6.05 -9.48 -7.60
N PRO A 43 5.16 -10.49 -7.72
CA PRO A 43 5.38 -11.58 -8.66
C PRO A 43 5.26 -11.11 -10.11
N ASP A 44 5.93 -11.82 -11.02
CA ASP A 44 5.98 -11.49 -12.45
C ASP A 44 4.62 -11.62 -13.17
N ASP A 45 3.62 -12.21 -12.52
CA ASP A 45 2.26 -12.36 -13.03
C ASP A 45 1.26 -11.39 -12.39
N ILE A 46 1.70 -10.37 -11.65
CA ILE A 46 0.81 -9.31 -11.15
C ILE A 46 0.07 -8.61 -12.30
N ARG A 47 -1.20 -8.29 -12.06
CA ARG A 47 -2.06 -7.52 -12.97
C ARG A 47 -2.00 -6.04 -12.63
N LEU A 48 -1.39 -5.25 -13.51
CA LEU A 48 -1.25 -3.80 -13.42
C LEU A 48 -1.96 -3.15 -14.62
N ASP A 49 -3.29 -3.12 -14.60
CA ASP A 49 -4.11 -2.43 -15.60
C ASP A 49 -5.01 -1.41 -14.90
N GLY A 50 -4.98 -0.14 -15.33
CA GLY A 50 -5.76 0.94 -14.70
C GLY A 50 -7.28 0.73 -14.65
N SER A 51 -7.77 -0.34 -15.30
CA SER A 51 -9.15 -0.82 -15.31
C SER A 51 -9.49 -1.69 -14.09
N GLY A 52 -9.92 -1.06 -12.99
CA GLY A 52 -10.65 -1.73 -11.89
C GLY A 52 -9.85 -2.71 -11.00
N ASN A 53 -8.64 -3.12 -11.38
CA ASN A 53 -7.76 -3.96 -10.56
C ASN A 53 -6.59 -3.11 -10.04
N ARG A 54 -6.88 -2.28 -9.05
CA ARG A 54 -5.88 -1.39 -8.46
C ARG A 54 -5.25 -2.06 -7.25
N PRO A 55 -3.90 -2.11 -7.17
CA PRO A 55 -3.26 -2.51 -5.94
C PRO A 55 -3.63 -1.55 -4.81
N LEU A 56 -3.61 -2.06 -3.59
CA LEU A 56 -3.91 -1.30 -2.39
C LEU A 56 -2.76 -1.43 -1.41
N ILE A 57 -2.51 -0.40 -0.62
CA ILE A 57 -1.74 -0.54 0.61
C ILE A 57 -2.63 -0.34 1.82
N CYS A 58 -2.52 -1.25 2.77
CA CYS A 58 -3.16 -1.16 4.08
C CYS A 58 -2.06 -0.96 5.13
N TYR A 59 -2.30 -0.08 6.09
CA TYR A 59 -1.41 0.09 7.23
C TYR A 59 -2.17 0.67 8.41
N ARG A 60 -1.71 0.36 9.61
CA ARG A 60 -2.15 1.02 10.83
C ARG A 60 -1.16 2.09 11.21
N VAL A 61 -1.67 3.26 11.61
CA VAL A 61 -0.88 4.40 12.04
C VAL A 61 -1.41 4.97 13.36
N ASP A 62 -0.51 5.30 14.26
CA ASP A 62 -0.79 5.96 15.53
C ASP A 62 0.26 7.05 15.78
N THR A 63 -0.04 7.98 16.68
CA THR A 63 0.93 9.00 17.09
C THR A 63 1.09 9.05 18.60
N VAL A 64 2.30 9.34 19.06
CA VAL A 64 2.66 9.42 20.48
C VAL A 64 3.52 10.65 20.75
N ASP A 65 3.84 10.88 22.02
CA ASP A 65 4.74 11.96 22.48
C ASP A 65 4.24 13.37 22.14
N ASN A 66 2.97 13.66 22.48
CA ASN A 66 2.31 14.95 22.27
C ASN A 66 2.28 15.37 20.79
N ALA A 67 1.91 14.43 19.93
CA ALA A 67 1.84 14.66 18.50
C ALA A 67 0.86 15.78 18.14
N ASN A 68 1.39 16.82 17.51
CA ASN A 68 0.63 18.00 17.11
C ASN A 68 1.17 18.50 15.76
N ASN A 69 0.27 18.70 14.80
CA ASN A 69 0.59 19.00 13.41
C ASN A 69 1.64 18.04 12.84
N LEU A 70 1.59 16.77 13.24
CA LEU A 70 2.56 15.77 12.79
C LEU A 70 2.22 15.40 11.36
N ARG A 71 3.10 15.75 10.43
CA ARG A 71 2.95 15.46 9.01
C ARG A 71 3.83 14.30 8.58
N PHE A 72 3.27 13.35 7.84
CA PHE A 72 4.02 12.28 7.19
C PHE A 72 3.51 12.01 5.78
N SER A 73 4.36 11.39 4.97
CA SER A 73 4.00 10.88 3.65
C SER A 73 4.49 9.45 3.46
N ILE A 74 3.80 8.73 2.58
CA ILE A 74 4.17 7.41 2.11
C ILE A 74 4.32 7.49 0.61
N SER A 75 5.45 7.03 0.09
CA SER A 75 5.70 6.96 -1.35
C SER A 75 6.30 5.61 -1.74
N ILE A 76 6.07 5.19 -2.97
CA ILE A 76 6.65 3.97 -3.53
C ILE A 76 7.57 4.36 -4.67
N ARG A 77 8.75 3.73 -4.71
CA ARG A 77 9.65 3.75 -5.86
C ARG A 77 9.62 2.40 -6.53
N ASN A 78 9.24 2.39 -7.80
CA ASN A 78 9.28 1.19 -8.62
C ASN A 78 10.71 0.90 -9.12
N ARG A 79 10.88 -0.22 -9.82
CA ARG A 79 12.16 -0.66 -10.40
C ARG A 79 12.73 0.33 -11.43
N THR A 80 11.91 1.17 -12.08
CA THR A 80 12.39 2.18 -13.02
C THR A 80 12.96 3.42 -12.32
N GLY A 81 12.80 3.51 -11.00
CA GLY A 81 13.25 4.64 -10.19
C GLY A 81 12.20 5.74 -10.04
N ALA A 82 11.05 5.63 -10.71
CA ALA A 82 9.95 6.57 -10.55
C ALA A 82 9.38 6.46 -9.13
N THR A 83 9.22 7.60 -8.47
CA THR A 83 8.67 7.68 -7.10
C THR A 83 7.29 8.34 -7.15
N THR A 84 6.30 7.69 -6.55
CA THR A 84 4.91 8.15 -6.51
C THR A 84 4.43 8.23 -5.07
N GLU A 85 3.85 9.36 -4.67
CA GLU A 85 3.19 9.50 -3.36
C GLU A 85 1.89 8.69 -3.36
N VAL A 86 1.67 7.93 -2.30
CA VAL A 86 0.50 7.07 -2.09
C VAL A 86 -0.40 7.63 -1.00
N SER A 87 0.18 8.25 0.03
CA SER A 87 -0.59 8.90 1.09
C SER A 87 0.20 10.07 1.68
N SER A 88 -0.51 11.09 2.12
CA SER A 88 0.04 12.23 2.86
C SER A 88 -0.98 12.67 3.89
N LEU A 89 -0.59 12.69 5.16
CA LEU A 89 -1.49 12.95 6.27
C LEU A 89 -0.85 13.90 7.27
N THR A 90 -1.70 14.76 7.83
CA THR A 90 -1.37 15.52 9.03
C THR A 90 -2.22 14.99 10.17
N LEU A 91 -1.57 14.48 11.20
CA LEU A 91 -2.21 13.92 12.38
C LEU A 91 -2.08 14.88 13.54
N ASN A 92 -3.21 15.02 14.22
CA ASN A 92 -3.30 15.54 15.56
C ASN A 92 -3.77 14.39 16.46
N ASP A 93 -3.24 14.37 17.67
CA ASP A 93 -3.66 13.49 18.76
C ASP A 93 -3.33 11.99 18.56
N SER A 94 -3.23 11.28 19.68
CA SER A 94 -2.94 9.84 19.77
C SER A 94 -4.17 8.99 19.45
N ILE A 95 -4.65 9.08 18.21
CA ILE A 95 -5.74 8.25 17.69
C ILE A 95 -5.17 7.24 16.70
N ILE A 96 -5.37 5.96 17.01
CA ILE A 96 -5.07 4.85 16.10
C ILE A 96 -6.00 4.90 14.90
N ARG A 97 -5.42 4.83 13.70
CA ARG A 97 -6.13 4.84 12.41
C ARG A 97 -5.69 3.63 11.59
N THR A 98 -6.64 3.04 10.87
CA THR A 98 -6.34 2.06 9.82
C THR A 98 -6.59 2.73 8.48
N MET A 99 -5.57 2.75 7.63
CA MET A 99 -5.60 3.38 6.33
C MET A 99 -5.62 2.32 5.25
N ILE A 100 -6.43 2.55 4.22
CA ILE A 100 -6.45 1.74 3.00
C ILE A 100 -6.36 2.72 1.84
N GLU A 101 -5.24 2.68 1.13
CA GLU A 101 -4.93 3.63 0.07
C GLU A 101 -4.82 2.90 -1.26
N VAL A 102 -5.44 3.48 -2.29
CA VAL A 102 -5.37 2.95 -3.65
C VAL A 102 -4.04 3.36 -4.26
N VAL A 103 -3.27 2.37 -4.74
CA VAL A 103 -1.96 2.59 -5.36
C VAL A 103 -2.16 2.67 -6.88
N ASP A 104 -1.61 3.71 -7.51
CA ASP A 104 -1.57 3.80 -8.97
C ASP A 104 -0.77 2.63 -9.54
N PHE A 105 -1.28 1.99 -10.59
CA PHE A 105 -0.62 0.82 -11.18
C PHE A 105 0.78 1.14 -11.74
N ASN A 106 1.06 2.41 -12.07
CA ASN A 106 2.39 2.86 -12.51
C ASN A 106 3.37 3.10 -11.34
N ALA A 107 2.87 3.20 -10.11
CA ALA A 107 3.69 3.42 -8.92
C ALA A 107 4.50 2.18 -8.53
N VAL A 108 4.13 1.01 -9.05
CA VAL A 108 4.77 -0.27 -8.77
C VAL A 108 5.20 -0.96 -10.06
N SER A 109 6.12 -1.92 -9.92
CA SER A 109 6.58 -2.79 -10.98
C SER A 109 6.59 -4.25 -10.53
N GLN A 110 6.61 -5.16 -11.50
CA GLN A 110 7.02 -6.55 -11.28
C GLN A 110 8.44 -6.61 -10.70
N GLY A 111 8.66 -7.53 -9.77
CA GLY A 111 9.89 -7.66 -8.99
C GLY A 111 10.02 -6.60 -7.88
N SER A 112 11.24 -6.11 -7.69
CA SER A 112 11.59 -5.27 -6.54
C SER A 112 11.01 -3.86 -6.60
N ASN A 113 10.42 -3.46 -5.47
CA ASN A 113 9.90 -2.14 -5.19
C ASN A 113 10.41 -1.67 -3.81
N ARG A 114 10.38 -0.36 -3.59
CA ARG A 114 10.71 0.25 -2.29
C ARG A 114 9.57 1.14 -1.84
N ILE A 115 9.19 1.02 -0.58
CA ILE A 115 8.25 1.94 0.07
C ILE A 115 9.00 2.81 1.08
N PHE A 116 8.67 4.10 1.08
CA PHE A 116 9.28 5.12 1.90
C PHE A 116 8.22 5.73 2.79
N PHE A 117 8.46 5.73 4.08
CA PHE A 117 7.67 6.41 5.09
C PHE A 117 8.48 7.61 5.57
N ARG A 118 7.95 8.82 5.42
CA ARG A 118 8.68 10.06 5.69
C ARG A 118 7.96 10.89 6.72
N TYR A 119 8.71 11.34 7.72
CA TYR A 119 8.31 12.40 8.62
C TYR A 119 8.64 13.75 7.99
N GLU A 120 7.64 14.62 7.86
CA GLU A 120 7.76 15.88 7.14
C GLU A 120 7.71 17.11 8.06
N GLY A 121 7.15 16.98 9.26
CA GLY A 121 7.07 18.09 10.21
C GLY A 121 6.17 17.81 11.41
N GLY A 122 6.09 18.81 12.30
CA GLY A 122 5.35 18.74 13.56
C GLY A 122 6.21 18.29 14.73
N ASN A 123 5.55 17.83 15.79
CA ASN A 123 6.18 17.25 16.99
C ASN A 123 5.61 15.86 17.27
N GLY A 124 6.31 15.08 18.09
CA GLY A 124 5.92 13.72 18.49
C GLY A 124 6.53 12.65 17.60
N LYS A 125 5.94 11.45 17.64
CA LYS A 125 6.35 10.32 16.81
C LYS A 125 5.15 9.66 16.15
N VAL A 126 5.41 9.00 15.02
CA VAL A 126 4.44 8.13 14.35
C VAL A 126 4.85 6.69 14.54
N ILE A 127 3.89 5.86 14.91
CA ILE A 127 4.04 4.41 14.94
C ILE A 127 3.25 3.85 13.76
N PHE A 128 3.93 3.12 12.89
CA PHE A 128 3.31 2.34 11.82
C PHE A 128 3.35 0.86 12.16
N SER A 129 2.38 0.11 11.66
CA SER A 129 2.26 -1.35 11.85
C SER A 129 1.39 -1.95 10.76
N ASP A 130 1.43 -3.28 10.64
CA ASP A 130 0.56 -4.06 9.75
C ASP A 130 0.55 -3.55 8.30
N VAL A 131 1.75 -3.26 7.75
CA VAL A 131 1.88 -2.73 6.39
C VAL A 131 1.74 -3.88 5.40
N VAL A 132 0.61 -3.92 4.70
CA VAL A 132 0.25 -4.98 3.76
C VAL A 132 -0.06 -4.40 2.39
N PHE A 133 0.53 -4.98 1.35
CA PHE A 133 0.27 -4.63 -0.03
C PHE A 133 -0.63 -5.67 -0.68
N TRP A 134 -1.81 -5.27 -1.13
CA TRP A 134 -2.80 -6.14 -1.77
C TRP A 134 -2.76 -5.98 -3.28
N TYR A 135 -2.85 -7.08 -4.01
CA TYR A 135 -2.80 -7.11 -5.47
C TYR A 135 -3.57 -8.30 -6.05
N LYS A 136 -3.70 -8.32 -7.39
CA LYS A 136 -4.24 -9.48 -8.13
C LYS A 136 -3.21 -10.01 -9.10
N ARG A 137 -3.22 -11.32 -9.31
CA ARG A 137 -2.39 -12.01 -10.32
C ARG A 137 -3.20 -12.27 -11.60
N ARG A 138 -2.51 -12.42 -12.73
CA ARG A 138 -3.06 -12.90 -13.99
C ARG A 138 -3.37 -14.39 -13.82
N THR A 139 -4.62 -14.78 -14.08
CA THR A 139 -5.04 -16.18 -14.17
C THR A 139 -4.57 -16.80 -15.48
#